data_AF-A0A953EWK5-F1
#
_entry.id   AF-A0A953EWK5-F1
#
_cell.length_a   1.000
_cell.length_b   1.000
_cell.length_c   1.000
_cell.angle_alpha   90.00
_cell.angle_beta   90.00
_cell.angle_gamma   90.00
#
_symmetry.space_group_name_H-M   'P 1'
#
loop_
_entity.id
_entity.type
_entity.pdbx_description
1 polymer ?
#
loop_
_entity_poly.entity_id
_entity_poly.type
_entity_poly.pdbx_seq_one_letter_code
_entity_poly.pdbx_strand_id
1 'polypeptide(L)'
;MPQITPIGKMTAFYIPSHKLDSPRYFRENSTRAHIHEFLIQHYKAYTQTPSPVKGYWISSGGELTHDVTERFEVSFEAESDFDKLIAFLAELCQALEEDTIYLTRGDESFLVSQ
;
A
#
# COMPACT_ATOMS: atom_id res chain seq x y z
N MET A 1 21.43 -1.83 -28.70
CA MET A 1 20.40 -0.81 -28.42
C MET A 1 19.72 -1.19 -27.11
N PRO A 2 19.40 -0.25 -26.21
CA PRO A 2 18.66 -0.58 -24.99
C PRO A 2 17.23 -0.99 -25.35
N GLN A 3 16.71 -2.03 -24.68
CA GLN A 3 15.32 -2.50 -24.80
C GLN A 3 14.53 -2.04 -23.58
N ILE A 4 13.38 -1.39 -23.81
CA ILE A 4 12.46 -0.94 -22.76
C ILE A 4 11.22 -1.83 -22.83
N THR A 5 10.76 -2.33 -21.68
CA THR A 5 9.56 -3.16 -21.57
C THR A 5 8.55 -2.47 -20.66
N PRO A 6 7.35 -2.09 -21.13
CA PRO A 6 6.30 -1.62 -20.24
C PRO A 6 5.85 -2.75 -19.31
N ILE A 7 5.54 -2.41 -18.06
CA ILE A 7 5.07 -3.36 -17.04
C ILE A 7 3.69 -3.00 -16.48
N GLY A 8 3.01 -2.04 -17.11
CA GLY A 8 1.63 -1.68 -16.81
C GLY A 8 1.44 -0.37 -16.05
N LYS A 9 0.25 -0.23 -15.45
CA LYS A 9 -0.19 1.02 -14.80
C LYS A 9 0.38 1.09 -13.39
N MET A 10 0.98 2.23 -13.07
CA MET A 10 1.52 2.53 -11.75
C MET A 10 0.40 2.68 -10.72
N THR A 11 0.53 1.96 -9.62
CA THR A 11 -0.36 1.98 -8.46
C THR A 11 0.48 2.19 -7.21
N ALA A 12 0.12 3.17 -6.38
CA ALA A 12 0.81 3.48 -5.14
C ALA A 12 -0.14 3.45 -3.95
N PHE A 13 0.29 2.90 -2.82
CA PHE A 13 -0.47 2.88 -1.58
C PHE A 13 0.39 3.32 -0.40
N TYR A 14 -0.27 3.76 0.66
CA TYR A 14 0.37 4.49 1.76
C TYR A 14 0.06 3.82 3.09
N ILE A 15 1.10 3.44 3.82
CA ILE A 15 0.98 2.78 5.12
C ILE A 15 1.62 3.65 6.20
N PRO A 16 0.98 3.85 7.36
CA PRO A 16 1.58 4.59 8.47
C PRO A 16 2.92 3.98 8.90
N SER A 17 3.99 4.77 8.84
CA SER A 17 5.36 4.27 9.02
C SER A 17 5.55 3.63 10.39
N HIS A 18 4.90 4.19 11.41
CA HIS A 18 4.99 3.70 12.78
C HIS A 18 4.35 2.29 12.98
N LYS A 19 3.55 1.82 12.03
CA LYS A 19 2.94 0.48 12.06
C LYS A 19 3.72 -0.58 11.27
N LEU A 20 4.68 -0.17 10.42
CA LEU A 20 5.38 -1.08 9.52
C LEU A 20 6.32 -2.06 10.23
N ASP A 21 7.01 -1.58 11.26
CA ASP A 21 8.01 -2.34 12.01
C ASP A 21 7.56 -2.66 13.45
N SER A 22 6.29 -2.40 13.77
CA SER A 22 5.73 -2.69 15.08
C SER A 22 5.40 -4.18 15.21
N PRO A 23 5.91 -4.89 16.24
CA PRO A 23 5.63 -6.30 16.47
C PRO A 23 4.18 -6.57 16.91
N ARG A 24 3.38 -5.50 17.14
CA ARG A 24 1.97 -5.60 17.53
C ARG A 24 1.11 -6.20 16.43
N TYR A 25 1.35 -5.81 15.18
CA TYR A 25 0.42 -6.07 14.07
C TYR A 25 0.70 -7.37 13.35
N PHE A 26 1.97 -7.78 13.27
CA PHE A 26 2.36 -9.09 12.75
C PHE A 26 3.40 -9.74 13.67
N ARG A 27 3.08 -10.94 14.18
CA ARG A 27 3.83 -11.61 15.26
C ARG A 27 5.07 -12.35 14.79
N GLU A 28 5.07 -12.85 13.56
CA GLU A 28 6.14 -13.71 13.03
C GLU A 28 7.10 -12.94 12.11
N ASN A 29 6.59 -11.97 11.34
CA ASN A 29 7.34 -11.08 10.44
C ASN A 29 6.82 -9.65 10.61
N SER A 30 7.60 -8.62 10.28
CA SER A 30 7.07 -7.24 10.29
C SER A 30 6.03 -7.03 9.19
N THR A 31 5.10 -6.09 9.36
CA THR A 31 4.15 -5.67 8.32
C THR A 31 4.89 -5.36 7.02
N ARG A 32 6.06 -4.72 7.11
CA ARG A 32 6.92 -4.42 5.97
C ARG A 32 7.38 -5.68 5.24
N ALA A 33 7.82 -6.70 5.96
CA ALA A 33 8.22 -7.98 5.37
C ALA A 33 7.02 -8.66 4.69
N HIS A 34 5.85 -8.61 5.30
CA HIS A 34 4.62 -9.16 4.70
C HIS A 34 4.23 -8.47 3.39
N ILE A 35 4.29 -7.13 3.35
CA ILE A 35 4.07 -6.36 2.11
C ILE A 35 5.11 -6.71 1.06
N HIS A 36 6.39 -6.79 1.45
CA HIS A 36 7.47 -7.17 0.54
C HIS A 36 7.24 -8.55 -0.09
N GLU A 37 6.90 -9.55 0.72
CA GLU A 37 6.64 -10.91 0.27
C GLU A 37 5.48 -10.96 -0.73
N PHE A 38 4.35 -10.31 -0.40
CA PHE A 38 3.21 -10.21 -1.30
C PHE A 38 3.61 -9.56 -2.64
N LEU A 39 4.32 -8.42 -2.59
CA LEU A 39 4.66 -7.68 -3.80
C LEU A 39 5.62 -8.45 -4.71
N ILE A 40 6.62 -9.15 -4.16
CA ILE A 40 7.53 -9.99 -4.95
C ILE A 40 6.84 -11.25 -5.50
N GLN A 41 5.89 -11.85 -4.76
CA GLN A 41 5.21 -13.06 -5.21
C GLN A 41 4.23 -12.79 -6.36
N HIS A 42 3.63 -11.60 -6.40
CA HIS A 42 2.56 -11.29 -7.35
C HIS A 42 2.95 -10.34 -8.47
N TYR A 43 4.04 -9.57 -8.34
CA TYR A 43 4.40 -8.53 -9.30
C TYR A 43 5.86 -8.60 -9.72
N LYS A 44 6.17 -8.01 -10.88
CA LYS A 44 7.52 -8.04 -11.47
C LYS A 44 8.51 -7.11 -10.78
N ALA A 45 8.02 -5.99 -10.24
CA ALA A 45 8.84 -4.98 -9.59
C ALA A 45 7.96 -4.10 -8.72
N TYR A 46 8.52 -3.61 -7.62
CA TYR A 46 7.93 -2.57 -6.81
C TYR A 46 9.04 -1.68 -6.26
N THR A 47 8.71 -0.46 -5.90
CA THR A 47 9.60 0.43 -5.14
C THR A 47 8.95 0.81 -3.82
N GLN A 48 9.79 1.16 -2.87
CA GLN A 48 9.38 1.64 -1.56
C GLN A 48 10.13 2.93 -1.28
N THR A 49 9.39 3.96 -0.88
CA THR A 49 9.97 5.25 -0.50
C THR A 49 9.55 5.55 0.94
N PRO A 50 10.50 5.58 1.89
CA PRO A 50 10.28 6.21 3.18
C PRO A 50 9.94 7.67 2.90
N SER A 51 8.72 8.08 3.19
CA SER A 51 8.25 9.39 2.78
C SER A 51 8.14 10.31 4.00
N PRO A 52 8.67 11.55 3.95
CA PRO A 52 8.28 12.58 4.91
C PRO A 52 6.84 13.07 4.65
N VAL A 53 6.13 12.47 3.69
CA VAL A 53 4.74 12.80 3.35
C VAL A 53 3.84 12.48 4.54
N LYS A 54 3.24 13.55 5.07
CA LYS A 54 2.11 13.45 5.97
C LYS A 54 0.86 13.09 5.15
N GLY A 55 0.31 11.92 5.42
CA GLY A 55 -1.07 11.62 5.03
C GLY A 55 -2.00 12.46 5.90
N TYR A 56 -3.10 12.92 5.31
CA TYR A 56 -4.18 13.58 6.04
C TYR A 56 -5.47 12.86 5.66
N TRP A 57 -6.27 12.51 6.66
CA TRP A 57 -7.55 11.86 6.44
C TRP A 57 -8.59 12.41 7.40
N ILE A 58 -9.85 12.29 6.96
CA ILE A 58 -10.99 12.53 7.83
C ILE A 58 -11.41 11.15 8.34
N SER A 59 -11.32 10.95 9.65
CA SER A 59 -11.78 9.70 10.27
C SER A 59 -13.28 9.50 10.05
N SER A 60 -13.77 8.30 10.32
CA SER A 60 -15.20 7.99 10.34
C SER A 60 -16.01 8.93 11.27
N GLY A 61 -15.38 9.48 12.31
CA GLY A 61 -15.95 10.48 13.22
C GLY A 61 -15.92 11.93 12.73
N GLY A 62 -15.34 12.21 11.55
CA GLY A 62 -15.22 13.56 10.99
C GLY A 62 -14.00 14.35 11.47
N GLU A 63 -13.09 13.73 12.22
CA GLU A 63 -11.90 14.39 12.74
C GLU A 63 -10.73 14.33 11.74
N LEU A 64 -9.97 15.43 11.63
CA LEU A 64 -8.75 15.46 10.84
C LEU A 64 -7.61 14.77 11.58
N THR A 65 -7.11 13.71 10.98
CA THR A 65 -5.99 12.90 11.49
C THR A 65 -4.84 12.92 10.49
N HIS A 66 -3.61 12.72 10.98
CA HIS A 66 -2.42 12.75 10.14
C HIS A 66 -1.32 11.81 10.67
N ASP A 67 -0.57 11.21 9.74
CA ASP A 67 0.59 10.33 10.01
C ASP A 67 1.68 10.55 8.99
N VAL A 68 2.89 10.24 9.41
CA VAL A 68 3.99 9.95 8.48
C VAL A 68 3.72 8.60 7.84
N THR A 69 3.72 8.56 6.51
CA THR A 69 3.42 7.35 5.73
C THR A 69 4.62 6.93 4.89
N GLU A 70 4.75 5.63 4.65
CA GLU A 70 5.60 5.14 3.57
C GLU A 70 4.78 4.83 2.33
N ARG A 71 5.34 5.16 1.17
CA ARG A 71 4.74 4.88 -0.13
C ARG A 71 5.33 3.60 -0.70
N PHE A 72 4.45 2.67 -1.01
CA PHE A 72 4.77 1.49 -1.81
C PHE A 72 4.20 1.71 -3.20
N GLU A 73 4.98 1.44 -4.24
CA GLU A 73 4.60 1.63 -5.63
C GLU A 73 4.87 0.37 -6.42
N VAL A 74 3.88 -0.07 -7.18
CA VAL A 74 3.93 -1.29 -8.00
C VAL A 74 3.25 -1.02 -9.34
N SER A 75 3.71 -1.70 -10.40
CA SER A 75 3.11 -1.60 -11.73
C SER A 75 2.68 -2.96 -12.25
N PHE A 76 1.49 -3.03 -12.82
CA PHE A 76 0.92 -4.24 -13.43
C PHE A 76 -0.09 -3.92 -14.54
N GLU A 77 -0.28 -4.84 -15.48
CA GLU A 77 -1.15 -4.66 -16.64
C GLU A 77 -2.55 -5.23 -16.45
N ALA A 78 -2.68 -6.36 -15.74
CA ALA A 78 -3.96 -7.05 -15.62
C ALA A 78 -4.83 -6.46 -14.51
N GLU A 79 -6.11 -6.22 -14.80
CA GLU A 79 -7.09 -5.81 -13.77
C GLU A 79 -7.23 -6.85 -12.65
N SER A 80 -7.06 -8.14 -12.95
CA SER A 80 -7.03 -9.19 -11.92
C SER A 80 -5.90 -9.02 -10.92
N ASP A 81 -4.80 -8.35 -11.29
CA ASP A 81 -3.72 -8.05 -10.38
C ASP A 81 -4.02 -6.81 -9.51
N PHE A 82 -4.91 -5.93 -9.97
CA PHE A 82 -5.50 -4.89 -9.14
C PHE A 82 -6.40 -5.50 -8.07
N ASP A 83 -7.29 -6.44 -8.46
CA ASP A 83 -8.21 -7.09 -7.53
C ASP A 83 -7.45 -7.81 -6.39
N LYS A 84 -6.33 -8.48 -6.72
CA LYS A 84 -5.44 -9.09 -5.72
C LYS A 84 -4.84 -8.06 -4.77
N LEU A 85 -4.40 -6.90 -5.29
CA LEU A 85 -3.88 -5.81 -4.46
C LEU A 85 -4.96 -5.29 -3.51
N ILE A 86 -6.17 -5.08 -4.01
CA ILE A 86 -7.29 -4.58 -3.21
C ILE A 86 -7.65 -5.57 -2.09
N ALA A 87 -7.73 -6.86 -2.39
CA ALA A 87 -7.95 -7.90 -1.39
C ALA A 87 -6.87 -7.90 -0.30
N PHE A 88 -5.60 -7.85 -0.71
CA PHE A 88 -4.48 -7.76 0.21
C PHE A 88 -4.52 -6.49 1.08
N LEU A 89 -4.85 -5.34 0.49
CA LEU A 89 -4.95 -4.08 1.24
C LEU A 89 -6.13 -4.09 2.21
N ALA A 90 -7.24 -4.73 1.90
CA ALA A 90 -8.37 -4.88 2.82
C ALA A 90 -7.99 -5.75 4.04
N GLU A 91 -7.29 -6.87 3.81
CA GLU A 91 -6.72 -7.69 4.89
C GLU A 91 -5.71 -6.90 5.74
N LEU A 92 -4.88 -6.07 5.08
CA LEU A 92 -3.91 -5.22 5.74
C LEU A 92 -4.58 -4.13 6.59
N CYS A 93 -5.66 -3.51 6.12
CA CYS A 93 -6.47 -2.58 6.92
C CYS A 93 -6.92 -3.23 8.24
N GLN A 94 -7.43 -4.46 8.16
CA GLN A 94 -7.87 -5.20 9.34
C GLN A 94 -6.70 -5.49 10.29
N ALA A 95 -5.58 -5.99 9.77
CA ALA A 95 -4.41 -6.34 10.56
C ALA A 95 -3.76 -5.13 11.25
N LEU A 96 -3.79 -3.97 10.59
CA LEU A 96 -3.21 -2.72 11.10
C LEU A 96 -4.15 -1.91 11.99
N GLU A 97 -5.40 -2.36 12.18
CA GLU A 97 -6.45 -1.59 12.87
C GLU A 97 -6.63 -0.21 12.21
N GLU A 98 -6.72 -0.17 10.88
CA GLU A 98 -7.01 1.03 10.09
C GLU A 98 -8.44 0.98 9.54
N ASP A 99 -9.10 2.14 9.52
CA ASP A 99 -10.41 2.31 8.86
C ASP A 99 -10.26 2.13 7.34
N THR A 100 -9.22 2.74 6.77
CA THR A 100 -8.94 2.71 5.33
C THR A 100 -7.45 2.86 5.02
N ILE A 101 -7.02 2.29 3.88
CA ILE A 101 -5.72 2.58 3.25
C ILE A 101 -5.95 3.42 2.00
N TYR A 102 -5.21 4.53 1.89
CA TYR A 102 -5.21 5.38 0.71
C TYR A 102 -4.35 4.78 -0.40
N LEU A 103 -4.86 4.78 -1.63
CA LEU A 103 -4.11 4.42 -2.82
C LEU A 103 -4.38 5.37 -3.99
N THR A 104 -3.45 5.40 -4.93
CA THR A 104 -3.58 6.06 -6.23
C THR A 104 -3.27 5.06 -7.34
N ARG A 105 -3.96 5.18 -8.47
CA ARG A 105 -3.73 4.35 -9.65
C ARG A 105 -3.88 5.19 -10.89
N GLY A 106 -2.80 5.40 -11.63
CA GLY A 106 -2.78 6.36 -12.72
C GLY A 106 -3.14 7.77 -12.23
N ASP A 107 -4.28 8.28 -12.67
CA ASP A 107 -4.84 9.61 -12.37
C ASP A 107 -5.99 9.57 -11.33
N GLU A 108 -6.32 8.39 -10.81
CA GLU A 108 -7.40 8.20 -9.84
C GLU A 108 -6.86 7.93 -8.43
N SER A 109 -7.69 8.20 -7.43
CA SER A 109 -7.39 7.99 -6.01
C SER A 109 -8.55 7.28 -5.31
N PHE A 110 -8.22 6.38 -4.39
CA PHE A 110 -9.18 5.50 -3.74
C PHE A 110 -8.85 5.32 -2.26
N LEU A 111 -9.87 4.93 -1.50
CA LEU A 111 -9.74 4.41 -0.15
C LEU A 111 -10.16 2.94 -0.17
N VAL A 112 -9.31 2.06 0.34
CA VAL A 112 -9.66 0.65 0.55
C VAL A 112 -10.06 0.47 2.00
N SER A 113 -11.27 -0.04 2.23
CA SER A 113 -11.76 -0.45 3.53
C SER A 113 -11.84 -1.98 3.62
N GLN A 114 -12.12 -2.47 4.83
CA GLN A 114 -12.52 -3.86 5.09
C GLN A 114 -13.85 -4.19 4.39
#